data_AF-A0A969U883-F1
#
_entry.id   AF-A0A969U883-F1
#
_cell.length_a   1.000
_cell.length_b   1.000
_cell.length_c   1.000
_cell.angle_alpha   90.00
_cell.angle_beta   90.00
_cell.angle_gamma   90.00
#
_symmetry.space_group_name_H-M   'P 1'
#
loop_
_entity.id
_entity.type
_entity.pdbx_description
1 polymer ?
#
loop_
_entity_poly.entity_id
_entity_poly.type
_entity_poly.pdbx_seq_one_letter_code
_entity_poly.pdbx_strand_id
1 'polypeptide(L)'
;MARYQSEGAISQERLEQAEKEQIAAKSDLNIARADYDRLSTAARTATTKQAAQTQSARLQQQLALKEQAEQLQQLQAQLQAAKSDYRHSGQSCNNCNNKKLKPISASAPFSQKPLLEPTTIDIFAPVAGMAIEIPVAIGDRVFAGSKLMSITDPKKLKIGVELESQQAALLKPGQKAIVKVGSAIDSQELTASVTNIAPSFLGGSAPVDNRSTQRVQVEFTNPKSTILIGQTGTVYFRNRGRG
;
A
#
# COMPACT_ATOMS: atom_id res chain seq x y z
N MET A 1 -63.70 -4.03 66.79
CA MET A 1 -63.85 -4.52 65.40
C MET A 1 -62.62 -4.14 64.54
N ALA A 2 -61.38 -4.41 64.97
CA ALA A 2 -60.18 -3.96 64.24
C ALA A 2 -59.26 -5.11 63.77
N ARG A 3 -59.53 -6.38 64.13
CA ARG A 3 -58.67 -7.52 63.78
C ARG A 3 -59.09 -8.30 62.52
N TYR A 4 -60.33 -8.15 62.06
CA TYR A 4 -60.84 -8.89 60.90
C TYR A 4 -60.60 -8.20 59.54
N GLN A 5 -60.41 -6.87 59.53
CA GLN A 5 -60.06 -6.16 58.28
C GLN A 5 -58.57 -6.31 57.92
N SER A 6 -57.69 -6.54 58.91
CA SER A 6 -56.27 -6.79 58.66
C SER A 6 -56.01 -8.18 58.06
N GLU A 7 -56.76 -9.21 58.45
CA GLU A 7 -56.56 -10.58 57.95
C GLU A 7 -57.00 -10.76 56.48
N GLY A 8 -58.04 -10.05 56.03
CA GLY A 8 -58.49 -10.03 54.63
C GLY A 8 -57.58 -9.22 53.70
N ALA A 9 -56.97 -8.13 54.20
CA ALA A 9 -56.00 -7.35 53.45
C ALA A 9 -54.68 -8.11 53.26
N ILE A 10 -54.20 -8.77 54.33
CA ILE A 10 -52.98 -9.59 54.29
C ILE A 10 -53.13 -10.82 53.36
N SER A 11 -54.35 -11.34 53.18
CA SER A 11 -54.60 -12.47 52.28
C SER A 11 -54.71 -12.05 50.80
N GLN A 12 -55.29 -10.89 50.49
CA GLN A 12 -55.28 -10.34 49.13
C GLN A 12 -53.88 -9.91 48.69
N GLU A 13 -53.11 -9.26 49.57
CA GLU A 13 -51.75 -8.79 49.25
C GLU A 13 -50.79 -9.97 49.00
N ARG A 14 -50.93 -11.08 49.75
CA ARG A 14 -50.18 -12.31 49.48
C ARG A 14 -50.56 -12.99 48.16
N LEU A 15 -51.83 -12.96 47.78
CA LEU A 15 -52.28 -13.54 46.50
C LEU A 15 -51.74 -12.73 45.31
N GLU A 16 -51.83 -11.40 45.37
CA GLU A 16 -51.25 -10.53 44.34
C GLU A 16 -49.72 -10.69 44.25
N GLN A 17 -49.05 -10.85 45.39
CA GLN A 17 -47.61 -11.08 45.42
C GLN A 17 -47.23 -12.43 44.79
N ALA A 18 -47.98 -13.49 45.11
CA ALA A 18 -47.79 -14.82 44.52
C ALA A 18 -48.06 -14.83 43.00
N GLU A 19 -49.06 -14.08 42.52
CA GLU A 19 -49.34 -13.95 41.09
C GLU A 19 -48.23 -13.19 40.36
N LYS A 20 -47.73 -12.10 40.96
CA LYS A 20 -46.59 -11.33 40.41
C LYS A 20 -45.32 -12.18 40.34
N GLU A 21 -45.06 -13.00 41.36
CA GLU A 21 -43.95 -13.94 41.38
C GLU A 21 -44.11 -15.02 40.31
N GLN A 22 -45.31 -15.55 40.09
CA GLN A 22 -45.57 -16.54 39.05
C GLN A 22 -45.37 -15.95 37.64
N ILE A 23 -45.78 -14.70 37.43
CA ILE A 23 -45.60 -14.00 36.15
C ILE A 23 -44.11 -13.73 35.90
N ALA A 24 -43.37 -13.28 36.92
CA ALA A 24 -41.92 -13.09 36.84
C ALA A 24 -41.21 -14.42 36.52
N ALA A 25 -41.54 -15.49 37.23
CA ALA A 25 -40.96 -16.82 37.01
C ALA A 25 -41.25 -17.37 35.59
N LYS A 26 -42.45 -17.13 35.05
CA LYS A 26 -42.79 -17.50 33.66
C LYS A 26 -42.02 -16.67 32.63
N SER A 27 -41.83 -15.38 32.88
CA SER A 27 -41.01 -14.51 32.03
C SER A 27 -39.56 -14.98 31.99
N ASP A 28 -38.98 -15.25 33.15
CA ASP A 28 -37.58 -15.71 33.27
C ASP A 28 -37.36 -17.04 32.53
N LEU A 29 -38.33 -17.96 32.61
CA LEU A 29 -38.26 -19.24 31.90
C LEU A 29 -38.30 -19.04 30.36
N ASN A 30 -39.09 -18.09 29.87
CA ASN A 30 -39.12 -17.76 28.44
C ASN A 30 -37.83 -17.09 27.97
N ILE A 31 -37.24 -16.21 28.78
CA ILE A 31 -35.94 -15.59 28.49
C ILE A 31 -34.85 -16.67 28.45
N ALA A 32 -34.81 -17.57 29.43
CA ALA A 32 -33.83 -18.65 29.49
C ALA A 32 -33.91 -19.60 28.29
N ARG A 33 -35.14 -19.92 27.81
CA ARG A 33 -35.33 -20.72 26.59
C ARG A 33 -34.83 -19.99 25.34
N ALA A 34 -35.16 -18.71 25.20
CA ALA A 34 -34.69 -17.91 24.07
C ALA A 34 -33.17 -17.79 24.02
N ASP A 35 -32.51 -17.67 25.18
CA ASP A 35 -31.05 -17.65 25.27
C ASP A 35 -30.43 -19.00 24.95
N TYR A 36 -31.02 -20.12 25.38
CA TYR A 36 -30.56 -21.45 24.98
C TYR A 36 -30.64 -21.67 23.46
N ASP A 37 -31.73 -21.25 22.81
CA ASP A 37 -31.90 -21.35 21.37
C ASP A 37 -30.91 -20.45 20.59
N ARG A 38 -30.65 -19.23 21.10
CA ARG A 38 -29.60 -18.35 20.56
C ARG A 38 -28.20 -18.95 20.70
N LEU A 39 -27.90 -19.57 21.84
CA LEU A 39 -26.61 -20.21 22.08
C LEU A 39 -26.42 -21.46 21.22
N SER A 40 -27.45 -22.28 21.04
CA SER A 40 -27.38 -23.49 20.21
C SER A 40 -27.22 -23.18 18.71
N THR A 41 -27.89 -22.13 18.22
CA THR A 41 -27.76 -21.65 16.84
C THR A 41 -26.43 -20.96 16.60
N ALA A 42 -25.93 -20.17 17.56
CA ALA A 42 -24.58 -19.59 17.51
C ALA A 42 -23.49 -20.68 17.47
N ALA A 43 -23.63 -21.77 18.25
CA ALA A 43 -22.69 -22.88 18.25
C ALA A 43 -22.66 -23.64 16.90
N ARG A 44 -23.83 -23.89 16.28
CA ARG A 44 -23.94 -24.55 14.95
C ARG A 44 -23.43 -23.66 13.80
N THR A 45 -23.66 -22.36 13.87
CA THR A 45 -23.17 -21.41 12.86
C THR A 45 -21.66 -21.15 12.98
N ALA A 46 -21.11 -21.14 14.20
CA ALA A 46 -19.67 -21.07 14.42
C ALA A 46 -18.96 -22.32 13.86
N THR A 47 -19.46 -23.52 14.15
CA THR A 47 -18.88 -24.78 13.65
C THR A 47 -18.96 -24.92 12.13
N THR A 48 -20.07 -24.52 11.49
CA THR A 48 -20.20 -24.56 10.03
C THR A 48 -19.36 -23.50 9.31
N LYS A 49 -19.28 -22.26 9.84
CA LYS A 49 -18.38 -21.22 9.27
C LYS A 49 -16.91 -21.61 9.41
N GLN A 50 -16.52 -22.17 10.55
CA GLN A 50 -15.15 -22.61 10.79
C GLN A 50 -14.80 -23.85 9.93
N ALA A 51 -15.75 -24.76 9.72
CA ALA A 51 -15.61 -25.87 8.76
C ALA A 51 -15.47 -25.36 7.31
N ALA A 52 -16.29 -24.39 6.89
CA ALA A 52 -16.20 -23.79 5.56
C ALA A 52 -14.89 -23.00 5.35
N GLN A 53 -14.42 -22.28 6.38
CA GLN A 53 -13.13 -21.57 6.36
C GLN A 53 -11.94 -22.55 6.30
N THR A 54 -11.98 -23.64 7.06
CA THR A 54 -10.91 -24.65 7.01
C THR A 54 -10.90 -25.42 5.69
N GLN A 55 -12.07 -25.72 5.11
CA GLN A 55 -12.16 -26.34 3.78
C GLN A 55 -11.64 -25.41 2.68
N SER A 56 -12.01 -24.13 2.68
CA SER A 56 -11.51 -23.15 1.70
C SER A 56 -10.00 -22.91 1.85
N ALA A 57 -9.47 -22.84 3.07
CA ALA A 57 -8.03 -22.73 3.30
C ALA A 57 -7.25 -23.94 2.74
N ARG A 58 -7.77 -25.17 2.91
CA ARG A 58 -7.16 -26.38 2.33
C ARG A 58 -7.18 -26.37 0.80
N LEU A 59 -8.27 -25.93 0.19
CA LEU A 59 -8.38 -25.79 -1.27
C LEU A 59 -7.38 -24.76 -1.80
N GLN A 60 -7.26 -23.60 -1.14
CA GLN A 60 -6.26 -22.58 -1.49
C GLN A 60 -4.83 -23.11 -1.37
N GLN A 61 -4.53 -23.87 -0.31
CA GLN A 61 -3.22 -24.52 -0.15
C GLN A 61 -2.94 -25.54 -1.26
N GLN A 62 -3.94 -26.36 -1.66
CA GLN A 62 -3.77 -27.33 -2.74
C GLN A 62 -3.53 -26.67 -4.10
N LEU A 63 -4.22 -25.56 -4.40
CA LEU A 63 -4.00 -24.79 -5.61
C LEU A 63 -2.59 -24.18 -5.64
N ALA A 64 -2.15 -23.59 -4.53
CA ALA A 64 -0.81 -23.02 -4.43
C ALA A 64 0.30 -24.08 -4.64
N LEU A 65 0.15 -25.29 -4.07
CA LEU A 65 1.10 -26.39 -4.30
C LEU A 65 1.13 -26.83 -5.77
N LYS A 66 -0.02 -26.84 -6.45
CA LYS A 66 -0.11 -27.19 -7.86
C LYS A 66 0.56 -26.15 -8.75
N GLU A 67 0.28 -24.87 -8.51
CA GLU A 67 0.92 -23.75 -9.22
C GLU A 67 2.45 -23.77 -9.05
N GLN A 68 2.92 -24.06 -7.83
CA GLN A 68 4.34 -24.19 -7.55
C GLN A 68 4.98 -25.37 -8.29
N ALA A 69 4.29 -26.50 -8.40
CA ALA A 69 4.77 -27.66 -9.16
C ALA A 69 4.85 -27.36 -10.67
N GLU A 70 3.86 -26.65 -11.22
CA GLU A 70 3.87 -26.22 -12.62
C GLU A 70 5.02 -25.24 -12.92
N GLN A 71 5.29 -24.29 -12.03
CA GLN A 71 6.45 -23.39 -12.14
C GLN A 71 7.78 -24.15 -12.13
N LEU A 72 7.95 -25.12 -11.24
CA LEU A 72 9.15 -25.95 -11.18
C LEU A 72 9.33 -26.75 -12.48
N GLN A 73 8.26 -27.29 -13.04
CA GLN A 73 8.30 -28.03 -14.30
C GLN A 73 8.71 -27.13 -15.48
N GLN A 74 8.18 -25.91 -15.55
CA GLN A 74 8.58 -24.93 -16.58
C GLN A 74 10.05 -24.54 -16.45
N LEU A 75 10.52 -24.28 -15.23
CA LEU A 75 11.91 -23.92 -14.98
C LEU A 75 12.87 -25.06 -15.37
N GLN A 76 12.49 -26.31 -15.08
CA GLN A 76 13.25 -27.49 -15.50
C GLN A 76 13.30 -27.62 -17.03
N ALA A 77 12.19 -27.38 -17.72
CA ALA A 77 12.15 -27.39 -19.18
C ALA A 77 13.05 -26.30 -19.78
N GLN A 78 13.06 -25.09 -19.20
CA GLN A 78 13.95 -24.00 -19.62
C GLN A 78 15.43 -24.35 -19.38
N LEU A 79 15.76 -24.96 -18.24
CA LEU A 79 17.13 -25.43 -17.98
C LEU A 79 17.57 -26.51 -18.96
N GLN A 80 16.68 -27.42 -19.36
CA GLN A 80 16.99 -28.44 -20.37
C GLN A 80 17.21 -27.81 -21.75
N ALA A 81 16.35 -26.88 -22.17
CA ALA A 81 16.50 -26.15 -23.42
C ALA A 81 17.81 -25.36 -23.47
N ALA A 82 18.13 -24.60 -22.41
CA ALA A 82 19.38 -23.87 -22.32
C ALA A 82 20.61 -24.79 -22.38
N LYS A 83 20.54 -26.00 -21.78
CA LYS A 83 21.61 -27.01 -21.87
C LYS A 83 21.76 -27.59 -23.28
N SER A 84 20.66 -27.86 -23.99
CA SER A 84 20.74 -28.30 -25.38
C SER A 84 21.31 -27.22 -26.28
N ASP A 85 20.88 -25.97 -26.10
CA ASP A 85 21.37 -24.82 -26.88
C ASP A 85 22.88 -24.62 -26.69
N TYR A 86 23.37 -24.74 -25.46
CA TYR A 86 24.81 -24.66 -25.16
C TYR A 86 25.60 -25.77 -25.87
N ARG A 87 25.09 -27.01 -25.90
CA ARG A 87 25.73 -28.13 -26.61
C ARG A 87 25.73 -27.93 -28.12
N HIS A 88 24.62 -27.48 -28.70
CA HIS A 88 24.53 -27.18 -30.13
C HIS A 88 25.45 -26.03 -30.54
N SER A 89 25.55 -24.98 -29.72
CA SER A 89 26.48 -23.87 -29.92
C SER A 89 27.95 -24.35 -29.92
N GLY A 90 28.31 -25.22 -28.97
CA GLY A 90 29.65 -25.85 -28.92
C GLY A 90 29.97 -26.72 -30.13
N GLN A 91 29.03 -27.54 -30.61
CA GLN A 91 29.21 -28.35 -31.83
C GLN A 91 29.30 -27.49 -33.09
N SER A 92 28.54 -26.40 -33.18
CA SER A 92 28.64 -25.45 -34.28
C SER A 92 30.02 -24.77 -34.32
N CYS A 93 30.61 -24.44 -33.17
CA CYS A 93 31.99 -23.94 -33.09
C CYS A 93 33.04 -24.96 -33.59
N ASN A 94 32.88 -26.25 -33.30
CA ASN A 94 33.78 -27.29 -33.81
C ASN A 94 33.70 -27.44 -35.34
N ASN A 95 32.48 -27.33 -35.91
CA ASN A 95 32.30 -27.31 -37.36
C ASN A 95 32.80 -26.01 -38.00
N CYS A 96 32.77 -24.88 -37.30
CA CYS A 96 33.37 -23.61 -37.76
C CYS A 96 34.89 -23.72 -37.91
N ASN A 97 35.58 -24.41 -37.00
CA ASN A 97 37.03 -24.61 -37.08
C ASN A 97 37.42 -25.53 -38.24
N ASN A 98 36.65 -26.58 -38.54
CA ASN A 98 36.96 -27.51 -39.64
C ASN A 98 36.56 -27.01 -41.04
N LYS A 99 35.76 -25.94 -41.16
CA LYS A 99 35.27 -25.41 -42.46
C LYS A 99 36.15 -24.31 -43.08
N LYS A 100 37.31 -24.02 -42.50
CA LYS A 100 38.34 -23.17 -43.15
C LYS A 100 39.69 -23.85 -43.07
N LEU A 101 40.18 -24.32 -44.21
CA LEU A 101 41.56 -24.20 -44.69
C LEU A 101 41.69 -24.93 -46.06
N LYS A 102 41.08 -24.35 -47.10
CA LYS A 102 41.69 -24.35 -48.44
C LYS A 102 42.44 -23.03 -48.56
N PRO A 103 43.74 -22.99 -48.90
CA PRO A 103 44.47 -21.74 -49.00
C PRO A 103 43.97 -21.01 -50.25
N ILE A 104 43.13 -19.99 -50.05
CA ILE A 104 42.77 -19.04 -51.11
C ILE A 104 43.61 -17.79 -50.86
N SER A 105 44.71 -17.71 -51.60
CA SER A 105 45.51 -16.51 -51.81
C SER A 105 44.68 -15.49 -52.58
N ALA A 106 43.84 -14.73 -51.89
CA ALA A 106 43.24 -13.52 -52.46
C ALA A 106 42.68 -12.65 -51.33
N SER A 107 43.25 -11.46 -51.19
CA SER A 107 42.86 -10.38 -50.31
C SER A 107 41.35 -10.10 -50.34
N ALA A 108 40.64 -10.51 -49.31
CA ALA A 108 39.37 -9.92 -48.93
C ALA A 108 39.64 -9.03 -47.71
N PRO A 109 39.25 -7.74 -47.71
CA PRO A 109 39.32 -6.94 -46.50
C PRO A 109 38.44 -7.64 -45.47
N PHE A 110 39.06 -8.16 -44.42
CA PHE A 110 38.37 -8.53 -43.21
C PHE A 110 37.65 -7.25 -42.76
N SER A 111 36.34 -7.19 -42.95
CA SER A 111 35.49 -6.34 -42.13
C SER A 111 35.61 -6.89 -40.71
N GLN A 112 36.68 -6.45 -40.04
CA GLN A 112 36.80 -6.55 -38.60
C GLN A 112 35.51 -5.96 -38.07
N LYS A 113 34.65 -6.81 -37.51
CA LYS A 113 33.60 -6.34 -36.62
C LYS A 113 34.33 -5.43 -35.63
N PRO A 114 34.03 -4.12 -35.58
CA PRO A 114 34.80 -3.22 -34.74
C PRO A 114 34.77 -3.83 -33.34
N LEU A 115 35.95 -4.16 -32.82
CA LEU A 115 36.13 -4.32 -31.40
C LEU A 115 35.63 -2.98 -30.87
N LEU A 116 34.46 -2.98 -30.23
CA LEU A 116 33.96 -1.78 -29.57
C LEU A 116 35.05 -1.43 -28.57
N GLU A 117 35.88 -0.46 -28.92
CA GLU A 117 36.81 0.10 -27.97
C GLU A 117 35.99 0.51 -26.75
N PRO A 118 36.51 0.30 -25.53
CA PRO A 118 35.79 0.72 -24.33
C PRO A 118 35.61 2.23 -24.39
N THR A 119 34.49 2.68 -24.95
CA THR A 119 34.12 4.08 -24.97
C THR A 119 33.71 4.46 -23.56
N THR A 120 34.56 5.21 -22.88
CA THR A 120 34.20 5.83 -21.61
C THR A 120 33.24 6.98 -21.89
N ILE A 121 32.12 7.02 -21.15
CA ILE A 121 31.13 8.09 -21.22
C ILE A 121 31.02 8.69 -19.84
N ASP A 122 31.32 9.99 -19.73
CA ASP A 122 31.13 10.74 -18.50
C ASP A 122 29.68 11.25 -18.41
N ILE A 123 29.00 10.89 -17.32
CA ILE A 123 27.63 11.29 -17.06
C ILE A 123 27.62 12.39 -16.01
N PHE A 124 27.16 13.57 -16.41
CA PHE A 124 27.05 14.73 -15.54
C PHE A 124 25.63 14.90 -14.99
N ALA A 125 25.52 15.59 -13.86
CA ALA A 125 24.24 15.99 -13.30
C ALA A 125 23.47 16.88 -14.29
N PRO A 126 22.22 16.53 -14.68
CA PRO A 126 21.45 17.32 -15.65
C PRO A 126 20.93 18.64 -15.06
N VAL A 127 20.86 18.74 -13.73
CA VAL A 127 20.33 19.91 -13.02
C VAL A 127 21.16 20.21 -11.77
N ALA A 128 21.22 21.48 -11.40
CA ALA A 128 21.79 21.89 -10.13
C ALA A 128 20.89 21.43 -8.97
N GLY A 129 21.48 20.83 -7.95
CA GLY A 129 20.76 20.33 -6.79
C GLY A 129 21.68 19.54 -5.86
N MET A 130 21.07 18.82 -4.93
CA MET A 130 21.74 17.93 -3.98
C MET A 130 21.48 16.47 -4.40
N ALA A 131 22.53 15.68 -4.51
CA ALA A 131 22.40 14.23 -4.73
C ALA A 131 21.89 13.56 -3.44
N ILE A 132 20.72 12.93 -3.52
CA ILE A 132 20.10 12.23 -2.37
C ILE A 132 20.34 10.72 -2.41
N GLU A 133 20.68 10.19 -3.57
CA GLU A 133 20.82 8.75 -3.78
C GLU A 133 21.75 8.48 -4.98
N ILE A 134 22.71 7.58 -4.79
CA ILE A 134 23.58 7.03 -5.84
C ILE A 134 23.60 5.51 -5.62
N PRO A 135 22.72 4.74 -6.28
CA PRO A 135 22.55 3.31 -6.03
C PRO A 135 23.56 2.42 -6.77
N VAL A 136 24.52 3.02 -7.49
CA VAL A 136 25.52 2.30 -8.30
C VAL A 136 26.91 2.42 -7.67
N ALA A 137 27.65 1.33 -7.71
CA ALA A 137 29.03 1.24 -7.24
C ALA A 137 29.99 0.82 -8.37
N ILE A 138 31.29 0.95 -8.09
CA ILE A 138 32.34 0.52 -9.02
C ILE A 138 32.21 -0.98 -9.26
N GLY A 139 32.11 -1.38 -10.53
CA GLY A 139 31.96 -2.77 -10.93
C GLY A 139 30.52 -3.18 -11.26
N ASP A 140 29.53 -2.33 -10.98
CA ASP A 140 28.14 -2.60 -11.31
C ASP A 140 27.90 -2.54 -12.82
N ARG A 141 27.03 -3.43 -13.30
CA ARG A 141 26.52 -3.39 -14.67
C ARG A 141 25.24 -2.57 -14.70
N VAL A 142 25.24 -1.49 -15.49
CA VAL A 142 24.09 -0.61 -15.70
C VAL A 142 23.49 -0.86 -17.08
N PHE A 143 22.16 -0.77 -17.19
CA PHE A 143 21.42 -0.94 -18.43
C PHE A 143 20.68 0.34 -18.80
N ALA A 144 20.16 0.42 -20.02
CA ALA A 144 19.29 1.52 -20.40
C ALA A 144 18.08 1.59 -19.45
N GLY A 145 17.84 2.76 -18.86
CA GLY A 145 16.81 2.96 -17.85
C GLY A 145 17.23 2.68 -16.41
N SER A 146 18.45 2.20 -16.17
CA SER A 146 18.99 2.09 -14.80
C SER A 146 19.11 3.47 -14.17
N LYS A 147 18.62 3.60 -12.93
CA LYS A 147 18.79 4.82 -12.13
C LYS A 147 20.24 4.91 -11.67
N LEU A 148 20.92 5.98 -12.03
CA LEU A 148 22.31 6.24 -11.63
C LEU A 148 22.43 7.22 -10.46
N MET A 149 21.56 8.22 -10.41
CA MET A 149 21.56 9.26 -9.39
C MET A 149 20.18 9.88 -9.26
N SER A 150 19.79 10.21 -8.03
CA SER A 150 18.62 11.05 -7.74
C SER A 150 19.10 12.41 -7.24
N ILE A 151 18.68 13.48 -7.91
CA ILE A 151 19.03 14.87 -7.56
C ILE A 151 17.75 15.60 -7.14
N THR A 152 17.83 16.38 -6.06
CA THR A 152 16.72 17.20 -5.55
C THR A 152 17.13 18.66 -5.35
N ASP A 153 16.20 19.60 -5.44
CA ASP A 153 16.42 21.01 -5.08
C ASP A 153 15.92 21.28 -3.65
N PRO A 154 16.81 21.48 -2.66
CA PRO A 154 16.39 21.71 -1.28
C PRO A 154 15.75 23.09 -1.05
N LYS A 155 15.84 24.02 -2.02
CA LYS A 155 15.28 25.37 -1.90
C LYS A 155 13.80 25.43 -2.22
N LYS A 156 13.27 24.52 -3.03
CA LYS A 156 11.86 24.47 -3.41
C LYS A 156 11.24 23.18 -2.91
N LEU A 157 10.44 23.29 -1.85
CA LEU A 157 9.84 22.14 -1.20
C LEU A 157 8.33 22.12 -1.43
N LYS A 158 7.78 20.91 -1.45
CA LYS A 158 6.34 20.65 -1.55
C LYS A 158 5.88 19.88 -0.33
N ILE A 159 4.77 20.31 0.25
CA ILE A 159 4.07 19.60 1.32
C ILE A 159 2.73 19.10 0.80
N GLY A 160 2.46 17.82 1.01
CA GLY A 160 1.17 17.21 0.70
C GLY A 160 0.33 17.13 1.96
N VAL A 161 -0.87 17.70 1.92
CA VAL A 161 -1.83 17.69 3.03
C VAL A 161 -3.07 16.92 2.58
N GLU A 162 -3.54 16.01 3.40
CA GLU A 162 -4.81 15.33 3.17
C GLU A 162 -5.93 16.11 3.85
N LEU A 163 -6.90 16.54 3.06
CA LEU A 163 -8.06 17.28 3.52
C LEU A 163 -9.34 16.53 3.16
N GLU A 164 -10.40 16.76 3.92
CA GLU A 164 -11.73 16.26 3.54
C GLU A 164 -12.20 16.94 2.25
N SER A 165 -12.93 16.22 1.40
CA SER A 165 -13.37 16.74 0.10
C SER A 165 -14.15 18.05 0.20
N GLN A 166 -14.95 18.24 1.25
CA GLN A 166 -15.67 19.50 1.48
C GLN A 166 -14.72 20.68 1.74
N GLN A 167 -13.63 20.45 2.46
CA GLN A 167 -12.62 21.46 2.77
C GLN A 167 -11.71 21.72 1.56
N ALA A 168 -11.30 20.68 0.86
CA ALA A 168 -10.50 20.78 -0.36
C ALA A 168 -11.26 21.50 -1.47
N ALA A 169 -12.58 21.32 -1.59
CA ALA A 169 -13.44 22.05 -2.53
C ALA A 169 -13.48 23.57 -2.30
N LEU A 170 -13.13 24.04 -1.09
CA LEU A 170 -13.03 25.48 -0.80
C LEU A 170 -11.69 26.07 -1.26
N LEU A 171 -10.71 25.24 -1.57
CA LEU A 171 -9.38 25.67 -1.99
C LEU A 171 -9.29 25.84 -3.51
N LYS A 172 -8.43 26.76 -3.95
CA LYS A 172 -8.14 26.97 -5.37
C LYS A 172 -6.63 26.90 -5.62
N PRO A 173 -6.19 26.36 -6.77
CA PRO A 173 -4.80 26.51 -7.20
C PRO A 173 -4.39 27.99 -7.21
N GLY A 174 -3.18 28.29 -6.73
CA GLY A 174 -2.64 29.64 -6.55
C GLY A 174 -3.02 30.32 -5.22
N GLN A 175 -3.91 29.73 -4.41
CA GLN A 175 -4.26 30.29 -3.10
C GLN A 175 -3.05 30.34 -2.17
N LYS A 176 -2.91 31.44 -1.44
CA LYS A 176 -1.85 31.63 -0.44
C LYS A 176 -2.16 30.84 0.83
N ALA A 177 -1.14 30.16 1.34
CA ALA A 177 -1.16 29.43 2.60
C ALA A 177 0.08 29.79 3.43
N ILE A 178 0.03 29.52 4.73
CA ILE A 178 1.18 29.65 5.63
C ILE A 178 1.58 28.23 6.05
N VAL A 179 2.84 27.90 5.86
CA VAL A 179 3.41 26.60 6.20
C VAL A 179 4.31 26.81 7.42
N LYS A 180 3.99 26.13 8.53
CA LYS A 180 4.82 26.10 9.73
C LYS A 180 5.55 24.78 9.80
N VAL A 181 6.88 24.81 9.76
CA VAL A 181 7.71 23.60 9.77
C VAL A 181 8.77 23.74 10.86
N GLY A 182 9.00 22.66 11.60
CA GLY A 182 9.91 22.62 12.74
C GLY A 182 9.24 22.14 14.02
N SER A 183 10.05 21.93 15.06
CA SER A 183 9.55 21.65 16.41
C SER A 183 8.99 22.93 17.04
N ALA A 184 8.20 22.81 18.11
CA ALA A 184 7.54 23.94 18.78
C ALA A 184 8.49 25.09 19.20
N ILE A 185 9.80 24.83 19.31
CA ILE A 185 10.83 25.78 19.73
C ILE A 185 11.47 26.51 18.53
N ASP A 186 11.63 25.83 17.39
CA ASP A 186 12.29 26.35 16.18
C ASP A 186 11.34 26.35 14.97
N SER A 187 10.08 26.71 15.19
CA SER A 187 9.08 26.72 14.12
C SER A 187 9.31 27.89 13.17
N GLN A 188 9.50 27.60 11.89
CA GLN A 188 9.59 28.62 10.84
C GLN A 188 8.26 28.77 10.11
N GLU A 189 7.78 30.00 10.00
CA GLU A 189 6.59 30.32 9.19
C GLU A 189 7.00 30.76 7.79
N LEU A 190 6.51 30.06 6.79
CA LEU A 190 6.84 30.30 5.38
C LEU A 190 5.57 30.54 4.58
N THR A 191 5.64 31.51 3.68
CA THR A 191 4.54 31.76 2.73
C THR A 191 4.58 30.71 1.63
N ALA A 192 3.43 30.12 1.35
CA ALA A 192 3.28 29.03 0.42
C ALA A 192 2.11 29.26 -0.54
N SER A 193 2.07 28.50 -1.63
CA SER A 193 0.97 28.53 -2.60
C SER A 193 0.49 27.14 -2.96
N VAL A 194 -0.83 26.96 -3.03
CA VAL A 194 -1.45 25.73 -3.53
C VAL A 194 -1.08 25.54 -4.99
N THR A 195 -0.43 24.42 -5.33
CA THR A 195 -0.02 24.13 -6.71
C THR A 195 -0.92 23.10 -7.38
N ASN A 196 -1.39 22.13 -6.61
CA ASN A 196 -2.21 21.05 -7.14
C ASN A 196 -3.22 20.56 -6.09
N ILE A 197 -4.43 20.26 -6.52
CA ILE A 197 -5.45 19.59 -5.71
C ILE A 197 -5.75 18.30 -6.46
N ALA A 198 -5.31 17.18 -5.91
CA ALA A 198 -5.54 15.88 -6.52
C ALA A 198 -7.05 15.55 -6.46
N PRO A 199 -7.62 14.94 -7.51
CA PRO A 199 -9.01 14.51 -7.46
C PRO A 199 -9.22 13.51 -6.32
N SER A 200 -10.40 13.57 -5.72
CA SER A 200 -10.88 12.62 -4.72
C SER A 200 -11.06 11.27 -5.38
N PHE A 201 -9.97 10.52 -5.53
CA PHE A 201 -9.86 9.07 -5.78
C PHE A 201 -8.60 8.80 -6.61
N LEU A 202 -7.52 8.43 -5.92
CA LEU A 202 -6.34 7.83 -6.54
C LEU A 202 -6.31 6.34 -6.15
N GLY A 203 -7.23 5.55 -6.71
CA GLY A 203 -7.09 4.10 -6.92
C GLY A 203 -6.72 3.22 -5.71
N GLY A 204 -7.24 3.51 -4.52
CA GLY A 204 -7.09 2.67 -3.33
C GLY A 204 -8.46 2.21 -2.79
N SER A 205 -8.45 1.20 -1.91
CA SER A 205 -9.64 0.67 -1.23
C SER A 205 -10.51 1.82 -0.70
N ALA A 206 -11.82 1.75 -0.96
CA ALA A 206 -12.77 2.77 -0.51
C ALA A 206 -12.58 3.02 1.01
N PRO A 207 -12.58 4.30 1.45
CA PRO A 207 -12.58 4.64 2.86
C PRO A 207 -13.69 3.85 3.59
N VAL A 208 -13.34 3.14 4.67
CA VAL A 208 -14.27 2.33 5.49
C VAL A 208 -15.35 3.22 6.12
N ASP A 209 -15.01 4.48 6.25
CA ASP A 209 -15.75 5.62 6.74
C ASP A 209 -15.91 6.56 5.54
N ASN A 210 -17.15 6.79 5.06
CA ASN A 210 -17.56 7.55 3.86
C ASN A 210 -16.97 8.98 3.65
N ARG A 211 -15.86 9.35 4.30
CA ARG A 211 -15.08 10.56 4.11
C ARG A 211 -14.14 10.39 2.93
N SER A 212 -14.52 10.98 1.81
CA SER A 212 -13.62 11.14 0.69
C SER A 212 -12.55 12.19 1.03
N THR A 213 -11.28 11.80 1.08
CA THR A 213 -10.14 12.72 1.26
C THR A 213 -9.52 13.09 -0.08
N GLN A 214 -8.96 14.29 -0.15
CA GLN A 214 -8.22 14.82 -1.30
C GLN A 214 -6.83 15.27 -0.85
N ARG A 215 -5.82 14.95 -1.66
CA ARG A 215 -4.44 15.37 -1.40
C ARG A 215 -4.19 16.73 -2.05
N VAL A 216 -3.94 17.74 -1.23
CA VAL A 216 -3.58 19.08 -1.66
C VAL A 216 -2.07 19.25 -1.56
N GLN A 217 -1.44 19.64 -2.66
CA GLN A 217 -0.02 19.98 -2.71
C GLN A 217 0.16 21.49 -2.62
N VAL A 218 1.06 21.87 -1.71
CA VAL A 218 1.42 23.26 -1.47
C VAL A 218 2.93 23.39 -1.61
N GLU A 219 3.37 24.39 -2.39
CA GLU A 219 4.79 24.66 -2.62
C GLU A 219 5.23 25.89 -1.82
N PHE A 220 6.42 25.82 -1.23
CA PHE A 220 7.05 26.91 -0.51
C PHE A 220 8.57 26.93 -0.73
N THR A 221 9.16 28.10 -0.51
CA THR A 221 10.62 28.30 -0.62
C THR A 221 11.28 28.12 0.74
N ASN A 222 12.38 27.38 0.78
CA ASN A 222 13.24 27.14 1.94
C ASN A 222 14.56 27.92 1.77
N PRO A 223 14.56 29.25 1.99
CA PRO A 223 15.70 30.11 1.62
C PRO A 223 16.97 29.78 2.41
N LYS A 224 16.83 29.32 3.66
CA LYS A 224 17.96 28.96 4.54
C LYS A 224 18.38 27.49 4.41
N SER A 225 17.69 26.69 3.58
CA SER A 225 17.93 25.25 3.43
C SER A 225 17.96 24.47 4.75
N THR A 226 17.26 24.97 5.79
CA THR A 226 17.26 24.37 7.14
C THR A 226 16.17 23.31 7.28
N ILE A 227 15.11 23.40 6.46
CA ILE A 227 14.04 22.41 6.44
C ILE A 227 14.49 21.18 5.64
N LEU A 228 14.34 20.00 6.24
CA LEU A 228 14.69 18.72 5.64
C LEU A 228 13.45 18.05 5.00
N ILE A 229 13.69 17.30 3.93
CA ILE A 229 12.65 16.46 3.31
C ILE A 229 12.25 15.35 4.30
N GLY A 230 10.94 15.15 4.46
CA GLY A 230 10.39 14.17 5.42
C GLY A 230 10.02 14.78 6.78
N GLN A 231 10.34 16.06 7.02
CA GLN A 231 9.89 16.76 8.23
C GLN A 231 8.38 17.04 8.18
N THR A 232 7.69 16.84 9.31
CA THR A 232 6.27 17.18 9.46
C THR A 232 6.09 18.68 9.64
N GLY A 233 5.01 19.22 9.10
CA GLY A 233 4.63 20.61 9.28
C GLY A 233 3.11 20.80 9.23
N THR A 234 2.66 21.96 9.68
CA THR A 234 1.25 22.35 9.69
C THR A 234 1.01 23.41 8.62
N VAL A 235 -0.04 23.24 7.82
CA VAL A 235 -0.41 24.19 6.78
C VAL A 235 -1.71 24.91 7.15
N TYR A 236 -1.66 26.23 7.16
CA TYR A 236 -2.79 27.10 7.41
C TYR A 236 -3.25 27.72 6.08
N PHE A 237 -4.45 27.36 5.64
CA PHE A 237 -5.07 27.94 4.46
C PHE A 237 -5.84 29.19 4.85
N ARG A 238 -5.58 30.31 4.16
CA ARG A 238 -6.36 31.54 4.38
C ARG A 238 -7.67 31.44 3.61
N ASN A 239 -8.79 31.19 4.30
CA ASN A 239 -10.11 31.20 3.69
C ASN A 239 -10.58 32.65 3.47
N ARG A 240 -10.96 33.00 2.25
CA ARG A 240 -11.75 34.22 2.01
C ARG A 240 -13.19 33.86 2.28
N GLY A 241 -13.66 34.09 3.52
CA GLY A 241 -15.07 34.01 3.84
C GLY A 241 -15.88 34.83 2.84
N ARG A 242 -16.97 34.25 2.34
CA ARG A 242 -17.99 34.99 1.58
C ARG A 242 -18.50 36.11 2.49
N GLY A 243 -18.27 37.35 2.08
CA GLY A 243 -19.12 38.47 2.49
C GLY A 243 -20.43 38.43 1.72
#